data_AF-A0A6C0B3S4-F1
#
_entry.id   AF-A0A6C0B3S4-F1
#
_cell.length_a   1.000
_cell.length_b   1.000
_cell.length_c   1.000
_cell.angle_alpha   90.00
_cell.angle_beta   90.00
_cell.angle_gamma   90.00
#
_symmetry.space_group_name_H-M   'P 1'
#
loop_
_entity.id
_entity.type
_entity.pdbx_description
1 polymer ?
#
loop_
_entity_poly.entity_id
_entity_poly.type
_entity_poly.pdbx_seq_one_letter_code
_entity_poly.pdbx_strand_id
1 'polypeptide(L)'
;MDFLTEPHSMRIGQKVLVSVRGSQNECYQGTIYNIINRPMNRGNPNTNFVDHFYITFAQNIYFKLLLRGSEIIYNRDPSIVGSMTNLTLQSFPYNETTLNPDNINAMLVWRHAYNITPLV
;
A
#
# COMPACT_ATOMS: atom_id res chain seq x y z
N MET A 1 -19.22 -10.86 6.87
CA MET A 1 -18.06 -10.03 6.49
C MET A 1 -17.13 -10.05 7.67
N ASP A 2 -16.03 -10.81 7.57
CA ASP A 2 -15.05 -10.86 8.66
C ASP A 2 -14.30 -9.53 8.71
N PHE A 3 -14.26 -8.91 9.89
CA PHE A 3 -13.63 -7.63 10.10
C PHE A 3 -12.11 -7.77 9.95
N LEU A 4 -11.51 -7.04 9.00
CA LEU A 4 -10.07 -7.04 8.66
C LEU A 4 -9.15 -6.42 9.73
N THR A 5 -9.70 -6.10 10.90
CA THR A 5 -8.98 -5.53 12.06
C THR A 5 -8.40 -6.63 12.95
N GLU A 6 -8.05 -7.79 12.39
CA GLU A 6 -7.44 -8.84 13.20
C GLU A 6 -6.17 -8.29 13.86
N PRO A 7 -6.05 -8.40 15.20
CA PRO A 7 -4.84 -8.07 15.91
C PRO A 7 -3.65 -8.72 15.23
N HIS A 8 -2.62 -7.95 14.94
CA HIS A 8 -1.40 -8.46 14.33
C HIS A 8 -0.20 -8.18 15.24
N SER A 9 0.77 -9.08 15.19
CA SER A 9 2.06 -8.89 15.86
C SER A 9 3.11 -8.20 14.98
N MET A 10 2.72 -7.76 13.78
CA MET A 10 3.64 -7.18 12.80
C MET A 10 4.25 -5.85 13.23
N ARG A 11 5.51 -5.60 12.84
CA ARG A 11 6.30 -4.42 13.26
C ARG A 11 7.00 -3.74 12.08
N ILE A 12 7.32 -2.45 12.24
CA ILE A 12 8.18 -1.72 11.30
C ILE A 12 9.53 -2.45 11.16
N GLY A 13 10.03 -2.56 9.92
CA GLY A 13 11.24 -3.28 9.56
C GLY A 13 11.07 -4.79 9.37
N GLN A 14 9.88 -5.33 9.66
CA GLN A 14 9.63 -6.76 9.47
C GLN A 14 9.42 -7.11 7.99
N LYS A 15 9.99 -8.24 7.57
CA LYS A 15 9.74 -8.82 6.25
C LYS A 15 8.37 -9.48 6.19
N VAL A 16 7.67 -9.29 5.08
CA VAL A 16 6.33 -9.82 4.86
C VAL A 16 6.19 -10.35 3.45
N LEU A 17 5.31 -11.32 3.28
CA LEU A 17 4.81 -11.77 1.98
C LEU A 17 3.48 -11.07 1.71
N VAL A 18 3.38 -10.43 0.56
CA VAL A 18 2.18 -9.72 0.09
C VAL A 18 1.64 -10.45 -1.12
N SER A 19 0.38 -10.84 -1.09
CA SER A 19 -0.30 -11.44 -2.24
C SER A 19 -1.61 -10.73 -2.57
N VAL A 20 -1.90 -10.61 -3.87
CA VAL A 20 -3.15 -10.00 -4.33
C VAL A 20 -4.31 -10.93 -3.95
N ARG A 21 -5.30 -10.41 -3.23
CA ARG A 21 -6.44 -11.23 -2.80
C ARG A 21 -7.23 -11.70 -4.02
N GLY A 22 -7.47 -13.01 -4.09
CA GLY A 22 -8.10 -13.65 -5.26
C GLY A 22 -7.11 -14.10 -6.36
N SER A 23 -5.82 -13.80 -6.22
CA SER A 23 -4.75 -14.33 -7.07
C SER A 23 -3.86 -15.25 -6.25
N GLN A 24 -3.85 -16.55 -6.55
CA GLN A 24 -3.03 -17.53 -5.79
C GLN A 24 -1.55 -17.53 -6.22
N ASN A 25 -1.22 -16.94 -7.37
CA ASN A 25 0.09 -17.08 -8.01
C ASN A 25 0.99 -15.84 -7.86
N GLU A 26 0.47 -14.76 -7.27
CA GLU A 26 1.17 -13.48 -7.22
C GLU A 26 1.53 -13.12 -5.79
N CYS A 27 2.70 -13.59 -5.37
CA CYS A 27 3.26 -13.35 -4.04
C CYS A 27 4.58 -12.58 -4.14
N TYR A 28 4.71 -11.52 -3.37
CA TYR A 28 5.85 -10.61 -3.41
C TYR A 28 6.37 -10.36 -2.01
N GLN A 29 7.69 -10.48 -1.82
CA GLN A 29 8.32 -10.15 -0.55
C GLN A 29 8.55 -8.64 -0.45
N GLY A 30 8.24 -8.08 0.72
CA GLY A 30 8.48 -6.68 1.06
C GLY A 30 8.90 -6.51 2.50
N THR A 31 9.18 -5.28 2.90
CA THR A 31 9.50 -4.90 4.29
C THR A 31 8.55 -3.82 4.75
N ILE A 32 7.98 -3.95 5.95
CA ILE A 32 7.08 -2.93 6.52
C ILE A 32 7.89 -1.66 6.76
N TYR A 33 7.56 -0.61 6.02
CA TYR A 33 8.13 0.72 6.16
C TYR A 33 7.45 1.51 7.27
N ASN A 34 6.12 1.47 7.32
CA ASN A 34 5.34 2.15 8.35
C ASN A 34 3.99 1.44 8.55
N ILE A 35 3.42 1.57 9.75
CA ILE A 35 2.06 1.11 10.08
C ILE A 35 1.32 2.32 10.60
N ILE A 36 0.21 2.66 9.95
CA ILE A 36 -0.63 3.76 10.38
C ILE A 36 -2.04 3.25 10.62
N ASN A 37 -2.71 3.86 11.59
CA ASN A 37 -4.09 3.51 11.89
C ASN A 37 -5.02 4.61 11.37
N ARG A 38 -6.00 4.24 10.55
CA ARG A 38 -6.93 5.17 9.90
C ARG A 38 -8.36 4.65 10.00
N PRO A 39 -9.39 5.53 10.01
CA PRO A 39 -10.77 5.09 9.91
C PRO A 39 -10.99 4.25 8.65
N MET A 40 -11.76 3.17 8.77
CA MET A 40 -12.10 2.28 7.66
C MET A 40 -12.75 3.05 6.50
N ASN A 41 -13.53 4.08 6.82
CA ASN A 41 -14.12 4.98 5.83
C ASN A 41 -13.74 6.42 6.15
N ARG A 42 -12.94 7.07 5.29
CA ARG A 42 -12.55 8.48 5.47
C ARG A 42 -13.73 9.46 5.44
N GLY A 43 -14.82 9.11 4.76
CA GLY A 43 -16.04 9.91 4.71
C GLY A 43 -16.96 9.73 5.93
N ASN A 44 -16.66 8.79 6.83
CA ASN A 44 -17.44 8.59 8.05
C ASN A 44 -16.50 8.41 9.27
N PRO A 45 -16.35 9.46 10.10
CA PRO A 45 -15.42 9.45 11.24
C PRO A 45 -15.82 8.45 12.34
N ASN A 46 -17.06 7.93 12.34
CA ASN A 46 -17.55 6.96 13.33
C ASN A 46 -17.26 5.50 12.93
N THR A 47 -16.32 5.27 12.03
CA THR A 47 -15.94 3.90 11.63
C THR A 47 -14.76 3.38 12.43
N ASN A 48 -14.69 2.04 12.54
CA ASN A 48 -13.56 1.38 13.19
C ASN A 48 -12.24 1.79 12.54
N PHE A 49 -11.24 1.95 13.39
CA PHE A 49 -9.87 2.25 13.03
C PHE A 49 -9.18 0.95 12.58
N VAL A 50 -8.50 0.98 11.44
CA VAL A 50 -7.86 -0.19 10.83
C VAL A 50 -6.41 0.10 10.47
N ASP A 51 -5.54 -0.88 10.70
CA ASP A 51 -4.13 -0.78 10.34
C ASP A 51 -3.93 -0.82 8.83
N HIS A 52 -3.11 0.12 8.37
CA HIS A 52 -2.70 0.33 7.01
C HIS A 52 -1.18 0.21 6.96
N PHE A 53 -0.69 -0.69 6.09
CA PHE A 53 0.73 -1.00 6.01
C PHE A 53 1.33 -0.30 4.80
N TYR A 54 2.35 0.51 5.03
CA TYR A 54 3.25 0.93 3.96
C TYR A 54 4.37 -0.09 3.86
N ILE A 55 4.55 -0.68 2.69
CA ILE A 55 5.53 -1.75 2.45
C ILE A 55 6.49 -1.31 1.34
N THR A 56 7.79 -1.48 1.60
CA THR A 56 8.86 -1.29 0.61
C THR A 56 9.08 -2.59 -0.15
N PHE A 57 9.25 -2.49 -1.47
CA PHE A 57 9.47 -3.61 -2.38
C PHE A 57 10.71 -3.37 -3.25
N ALA A 58 11.16 -4.41 -3.95
CA ALA A 58 12.12 -4.23 -5.04
C ALA A 58 11.47 -3.41 -6.17
N GLN A 59 12.27 -2.59 -6.86
CA GLN A 59 11.78 -1.64 -7.86
C GLN A 59 10.89 -2.29 -8.94
N ASN A 60 11.30 -3.45 -9.44
CA ASN A 60 10.58 -4.22 -10.46
C ASN A 60 9.23 -4.80 -9.99
N ILE A 61 8.94 -4.75 -8.69
CA ILE A 61 7.69 -5.24 -8.11
C ILE A 61 6.63 -4.14 -8.05
N TYR A 62 7.02 -2.86 -7.89
CA TYR A 62 6.04 -1.78 -7.72
C TYR A 62 5.01 -1.76 -8.84
N PHE A 63 5.42 -1.75 -10.11
CA PHE A 63 4.45 -1.74 -11.22
C PHE A 63 3.56 -2.98 -11.31
N LYS A 64 3.99 -4.12 -10.76
CA LYS A 64 3.17 -5.33 -10.71
C LYS A 64 2.07 -5.24 -9.65
N LEU A 65 2.35 -4.52 -8.56
CA LEU A 65 1.43 -4.35 -7.44
C LEU A 65 0.56 -3.11 -7.55
N LEU A 66 1.05 -2.05 -8.20
CA LEU A 66 0.36 -0.78 -8.30
C LEU A 66 -0.92 -0.91 -9.13
N LEU A 67 -2.02 -0.55 -8.49
CA LEU A 67 -3.32 -0.38 -9.12
C LEU A 67 -3.65 1.11 -9.20
N ARG A 68 -4.52 1.49 -10.14
CA ARG A 68 -5.07 2.85 -10.17
C ARG A 68 -5.70 3.21 -8.82
N GLY A 69 -5.39 4.39 -8.29
CA GLY A 69 -5.88 4.85 -6.99
C GLY A 69 -5.09 4.31 -5.79
N SER A 70 -4.00 3.55 -6.01
CA SER A 70 -3.13 3.12 -4.91
C SER A 70 -2.43 4.32 -4.28
N GLU A 71 -2.39 4.36 -2.95
CA GLU A 71 -1.57 5.33 -2.21
C GLU A 71 -0.13 4.84 -2.11
N ILE A 72 0.81 5.76 -2.26
CA ILE A 72 2.24 5.51 -2.13
C ILE A 72 2.90 6.62 -1.30
N ILE A 73 4.09 6.33 -0.79
CA ILE A 73 5.04 7.34 -0.33
C ILE A 73 6.03 7.55 -1.47
N TYR A 74 5.96 8.72 -2.10
CA TYR A 74 6.77 9.13 -3.24
C TYR A 74 7.66 10.29 -2.84
N ASN A 75 8.98 10.17 -2.97
CA ASN A 75 9.93 11.17 -2.48
C ASN A 75 9.67 11.61 -1.02
N ARG A 76 9.28 10.66 -0.17
CA ARG A 76 8.91 10.85 1.25
C ARG A 76 7.55 11.53 1.51
N ASP A 77 6.80 11.88 0.46
CA ASP A 77 5.48 12.49 0.59
C ASP A 77 4.34 11.53 0.17
N PRO A 78 3.17 11.57 0.84
CA PRO A 78 2.01 10.80 0.40
C PRO A 78 1.53 11.26 -0.98
N SER A 79 1.32 10.31 -1.89
CA SER A 79 0.79 10.55 -3.24
C SER A 79 -0.16 9.44 -3.66
N ILE A 80 -1.04 9.70 -4.61
CA ILE A 80 -1.96 8.71 -5.17
C ILE A 80 -1.60 8.46 -6.64
N VAL A 81 -1.62 7.21 -7.07
CA VAL A 81 -1.47 6.87 -8.48
C VAL A 81 -2.72 7.25 -9.26
N GLY A 82 -2.59 8.22 -10.17
CA GLY A 82 -3.67 8.71 -11.02
C GLY A 82 -3.95 7.81 -12.21
N SER A 83 -2.91 7.47 -12.98
CA SER A 83 -3.01 6.62 -14.19
C SER A 83 -1.84 5.65 -14.28
N MET A 84 -2.13 4.37 -14.48
CA MET A 84 -1.12 3.34 -14.77
C MET A 84 -0.72 3.34 -16.25
N THR A 85 -1.60 3.78 -17.16
CA THR A 85 -1.32 3.84 -18.60
C THR A 85 -0.32 4.96 -18.92
N ASN A 86 -0.54 6.13 -18.31
CA ASN A 86 0.30 7.31 -18.52
C ASN A 86 1.33 7.50 -17.39
N LEU A 87 1.40 6.55 -16.45
CA LEU A 87 2.25 6.59 -15.26
C LEU A 87 2.21 7.97 -14.58
N THR A 88 1.04 8.39 -14.11
CA THR A 88 0.86 9.69 -13.46
C THR A 88 0.56 9.56 -11.98
N LEU A 89 1.09 10.49 -11.19
CA LEU A 89 0.79 10.70 -9.78
C LEU A 89 -0.09 11.91 -9.62
N GLN A 90 -1.09 11.80 -8.76
CA GLN A 90 -1.88 12.91 -8.27
C GLN A 90 -1.39 13.27 -6.87
N SER A 91 -0.89 14.49 -6.75
CA SER A 91 -0.44 15.09 -5.50
C SER A 91 -1.22 16.38 -5.26
N PHE A 92 -1.54 16.68 -4.00
CA PHE A 92 -2.27 17.90 -3.66
C PHE A 92 -1.31 19.09 -3.55
N PRO A 93 -1.63 20.28 -4.09
CA PRO A 93 -2.83 20.62 -4.87
C PRO A 93 -2.71 20.13 -6.33
N TYR A 94 -3.62 19.25 -6.74
CA TYR A 94 -3.82 18.61 -8.06
C TYR A 94 -2.73 18.81 -9.13
N ASN A 95 -1.49 18.43 -8.80
CA ASN A 95 -0.41 18.37 -9.77
C ASN A 95 -0.30 16.93 -10.26
N GLU A 96 -0.49 16.74 -11.57
CA GLU A 96 -0.15 15.50 -12.23
C GLU A 96 1.32 15.51 -12.61
N THR A 97 2.08 14.57 -12.07
CA THR A 97 3.50 14.38 -12.41
C THR A 97 3.74 12.97 -12.90
N THR A 98 4.76 12.78 -13.73
CA THR A 98 5.16 11.45 -14.19
C THR A 98 5.73 10.66 -13.02
N LEU A 99 5.19 9.46 -12.81
CA LEU A 99 5.61 8.49 -11.82
C LEU A 99 6.93 7.86 -12.27
N ASN A 100 7.99 8.08 -11.49
CA ASN A 100 9.21 7.30 -11.60
C ASN A 100 9.30 6.27 -10.45
N PRO A 101 9.35 4.95 -10.71
CA PRO A 101 9.50 3.92 -9.68
C PRO A 101 10.66 4.13 -8.72
N ASP A 102 11.76 4.73 -9.18
CA ASP A 102 12.95 4.98 -8.36
C ASP A 102 12.66 5.86 -7.14
N ASN A 103 11.60 6.66 -7.25
CA ASN A 103 11.19 7.61 -6.23
C ASN A 103 10.13 7.05 -5.29
N ILE A 104 9.68 5.80 -5.48
CA ILE A 104 8.70 5.16 -4.61
C ILE A 104 9.43 4.56 -3.40
N ASN A 105 9.18 5.11 -2.21
CA ASN A 105 9.77 4.60 -0.97
C ASN A 105 8.97 3.41 -0.42
N ALA A 106 7.64 3.48 -0.49
CA ALA A 106 6.74 2.45 0.00
C ALA A 106 5.37 2.58 -0.68
N MET A 107 4.65 1.47 -0.77
CA MET A 107 3.27 1.43 -1.26
C MET A 107 2.34 1.08 -0.11
N LEU A 108 1.15 1.72 -0.08
CA LEU A 108 0.09 1.32 0.83
C LEU A 108 -0.48 -0.03 0.38
N VAL A 109 -0.39 -1.00 1.27
CA VAL A 109 -0.94 -2.34 1.11
C VAL A 109 -1.99 -2.52 2.20
N TRP A 110 -3.25 -2.37 1.80
CA TRP A 110 -4.38 -2.60 2.69
C TRP A 110 -4.83 -4.07 2.67
N ARG A 111 -5.30 -4.56 3.81
CA ARG A 111 -5.77 -5.96 3.92
C ARG A 111 -7.04 -6.26 3.09
N HIS A 112 -7.71 -5.23 2.57
CA HIS A 112 -8.88 -5.41 1.72
C HIS A 112 -8.52 -5.95 0.32
N ALA A 113 -7.43 -5.45 -0.28
CA ALA A 113 -6.99 -5.91 -1.61
C ALA A 113 -5.85 -6.93 -1.57
N TYR A 114 -5.13 -7.03 -0.44
CA TYR A 114 -3.96 -7.92 -0.33
C TYR A 114 -4.00 -8.75 0.94
N ASN A 115 -3.45 -9.95 0.88
CA ASN A 115 -3.07 -10.72 2.07
C ASN A 115 -1.64 -10.34 2.46
N ILE A 116 -1.40 -10.14 3.76
CA ILE A 116 -0.09 -9.76 4.30
C ILE A 116 0.28 -10.77 5.37
N THR A 117 1.33 -11.56 5.11
CA THR A 117 1.79 -12.63 6.00
C THR A 117 3.18 -12.31 6.50
N PRO A 118 3.44 -12.31 7.83
CA PRO A 118 4.77 -12.14 8.36
C PRO A 118 5.69 -13.28 7.92
N LEU A 119 6.92 -12.93 7.51
CA LEU A 119 7.98 -13.91 7.32
C LEU A 119 8.79 -14.00 8.62
N VAL A 120 9.08 -15.25 9.03
CA VAL A 120 9.91 -15.57 10.22
C VAL A 120 11.37 -15.38 9.87
#